data_AF-A0A812NCE5-F1
#
_entry.id   AF-A0A812NCE5-F1
#
_cell.length_a   1.000
_cell.length_b   1.000
_cell.length_c   1.000
_cell.angle_alpha   90.00
_cell.angle_beta   90.00
_cell.angle_gamma   90.00
#
_symmetry.space_group_name_H-M   'P 1'
#
loop_
_entity.id
_entity.type
_entity.pdbx_description
1 polymer ?
#
loop_
_entity_poly.entity_id
_entity_poly.type
_entity_poly.pdbx_seq_one_letter_code
_entity_poly.pdbx_strand_id
1 'polypeptide(L)'
;MELAEVPEHEGPFFWKQDGPQGSMQFKLRTIFEEIDMVWSWPVDVNYQKARAFCALKSEQDGLAGSPEAYRLITEAERQLIRHPEARTENMASRAYDRAMHAGGEEYALSGRNAANANLTYASHNVWEWTEDHFNPLDGSKVHCTYDDFSTPCFDGRHHMIRSMRWKPPGSRHRVRSGWPLF
;
A
#
# COMPACT_ATOMS: atom_id res chain seq x y z
N MET A 1 30.55 3.95 13.65
CA MET A 1 29.21 4.36 13.20
C MET A 1 28.26 3.42 13.91
N GLU A 2 27.72 3.89 15.02
CA GLU A 2 26.87 3.10 15.91
C GLU A 2 25.55 2.86 15.18
N LEU A 3 25.24 1.61 14.87
CA LEU A 3 23.96 1.24 14.30
C LEU A 3 22.92 1.52 15.38
N ALA A 4 22.05 2.50 15.15
CA ALA A 4 20.92 2.76 16.02
C ALA A 4 20.13 1.46 16.17
N GLU A 5 19.99 0.97 17.40
CA GLU A 5 19.13 -0.17 17.73
C GLU A 5 17.70 0.20 17.30
N VAL A 6 17.19 -0.50 16.28
CA VAL A 6 15.78 -0.41 15.91
C VAL A 6 15.01 -1.11 17.03
N PRO A 7 14.12 -0.42 17.77
CA PRO A 7 13.38 -1.05 18.85
C PRO A 7 12.59 -2.24 18.30
N GLU A 8 12.70 -3.40 18.94
CA GLU A 8 11.85 -4.56 18.66
C GLU A 8 10.39 -4.21 19.02
N HIS A 9 9.67 -3.62 18.08
CA HIS A 9 8.24 -3.42 18.18
C HIS A 9 7.51 -4.68 17.72
N GLU A 10 6.94 -5.43 18.68
CA GLU A 10 6.12 -6.62 18.44
C GLU A 10 4.84 -6.33 17.63
N GLY A 11 4.38 -5.06 17.57
CA GLY A 11 3.19 -4.64 16.83
C GLY A 11 3.44 -3.67 15.66
N PRO A 12 2.38 -3.26 14.94
CA PRO A 12 2.43 -2.16 13.98
C PRO A 12 2.90 -0.86 14.64
N PHE A 13 3.63 -0.02 13.90
CA PHE A 13 4.39 1.12 14.48
C PHE A 13 3.51 2.17 15.19
N PHE A 14 2.27 2.36 14.72
CA PHE A 14 1.35 3.35 15.28
C PHE A 14 0.41 2.77 16.35
N TRP A 15 0.53 1.49 16.69
CA TRP A 15 -0.29 0.88 17.73
C TRP A 15 0.34 1.13 19.09
N LYS A 16 -0.49 1.56 20.05
CA LYS A 16 -0.09 1.78 21.43
C LYS A 16 -0.83 0.82 22.35
N GLN A 17 -0.12 0.10 23.20
CA GLN A 17 -0.74 -0.75 24.23
C GLN A 17 -1.59 0.12 25.17
N ASP A 18 -2.84 -0.27 25.39
CA ASP A 18 -3.82 0.40 26.26
C ASP A 18 -4.46 -0.60 27.23
N GLY A 19 -3.64 -1.45 27.85
CA GLY A 19 -4.08 -2.46 28.80
C GLY A 19 -2.90 -3.19 29.45
N PRO A 20 -3.17 -4.22 30.28
CA PRO A 20 -2.13 -5.03 30.90
C PRO A 20 -1.13 -5.57 29.85
N GLN A 21 0.13 -5.73 30.23
CA GLN A 21 1.14 -6.28 29.34
C GLN A 21 0.68 -7.66 28.80
N GLY A 22 0.75 -7.83 27.48
CA GLY A 22 0.28 -9.04 26.80
C GLY A 22 -1.23 -9.10 26.53
N SER A 23 -2.00 -8.06 26.87
CA SER A 23 -3.41 -7.96 26.46
C SER A 23 -3.53 -7.54 25.00
N MET A 24 -4.64 -7.90 24.34
CA MET A 24 -4.95 -7.43 22.98
C MET A 24 -5.67 -6.07 22.96
N GLN A 25 -5.35 -5.19 23.93
CA GLN A 25 -5.97 -3.88 24.06
C GLN A 25 -5.01 -2.82 23.54
N PHE A 26 -5.39 -2.18 22.44
CA PHE A 26 -4.57 -1.19 21.73
C PHE A 26 -5.36 0.06 21.40
N LYS A 27 -4.64 1.17 21.28
CA LYS A 27 -5.06 2.42 20.66
C LYS A 27 -4.28 2.69 19.39
N LEU A 28 -4.85 3.49 18.49
CA LEU A 28 -4.18 3.92 17.28
C LEU A 28 -3.69 5.36 17.46
N ARG A 29 -2.37 5.57 17.34
CA ARG A 29 -1.78 6.91 17.32
C ARG A 29 -1.87 7.48 15.90
N THR A 30 -2.74 8.47 15.72
CA THR A 30 -2.83 9.27 14.50
C THR A 30 -1.81 10.42 14.54
N ILE A 31 -1.85 11.32 13.56
CA ILE A 31 -0.95 12.49 13.49
C ILE A 31 -1.16 13.41 14.70
N PHE A 32 -2.41 13.61 15.15
CA PHE A 32 -2.76 14.63 16.14
C PHE A 32 -3.21 14.06 17.49
N GLU A 33 -3.66 12.81 17.52
CA GLU A 33 -4.27 12.22 18.72
C GLU A 33 -4.16 10.69 18.75
N GLU A 34 -4.32 10.13 19.95
CA GLU A 34 -4.51 8.69 20.14
C GLU A 34 -6.01 8.40 20.23
N ILE A 35 -6.51 7.59 19.29
CA ILE A 35 -7.92 7.19 19.23
C ILE A 35 -8.07 5.72 19.62
N ASP A 36 -9.29 5.32 19.97
CA ASP A 36 -9.64 3.92 20.14
C ASP A 36 -9.39 3.14 18.83
N MET A 37 -8.96 1.87 18.96
CA MET A 37 -8.58 1.08 17.80
C MET A 37 -9.76 0.91 16.83
N VAL A 38 -9.55 1.36 15.59
CA VAL A 38 -10.53 1.19 14.50
C VAL A 38 -10.14 -0.03 13.67
N TRP A 39 -10.56 -1.21 14.10
CA TRP A 39 -10.19 -2.50 13.49
C TRP A 39 -10.59 -2.67 12.01
N SER A 40 -11.48 -1.82 11.49
CA SER A 40 -11.87 -1.80 10.08
C SER A 40 -10.92 -1.00 9.19
N TRP A 41 -9.98 -0.24 9.77
CA TRP A 41 -9.02 0.56 9.01
C TRP A 41 -7.86 -0.30 8.52
N PRO A 42 -7.23 0.05 7.38
CA PRO A 42 -6.00 -0.59 6.96
C PRO A 42 -4.90 -0.41 8.01
N VAL A 43 -4.06 -1.43 8.17
CA VAL A 43 -2.94 -1.41 9.11
C VAL A 43 -1.69 -0.84 8.44
N ASP A 44 -0.96 0.03 9.15
CA ASP A 44 0.35 0.53 8.74
C ASP A 44 1.46 -0.42 9.17
N VAL A 45 2.06 -1.11 8.19
CA VAL A 45 3.14 -2.07 8.39
C VAL A 45 4.21 -1.94 7.32
N ASN A 46 5.43 -2.37 7.63
CA ASN A 46 6.49 -2.51 6.63
C ASN A 46 6.25 -3.76 5.73
N TYR A 47 6.98 -3.84 4.61
CA TYR A 47 6.86 -4.94 3.65
C TYR A 47 7.04 -6.32 4.31
N GLN A 48 8.04 -6.47 5.18
CA GLN A 48 8.34 -7.76 5.81
C GLN A 48 7.19 -8.25 6.70
N LYS A 49 6.58 -7.36 7.49
CA LYS A 49 5.41 -7.65 8.32
C LYS A 49 4.19 -7.98 7.45
N ALA A 50 3.98 -7.25 6.35
CA ALA A 50 2.89 -7.55 5.41
C ALA A 50 3.04 -8.94 4.78
N ARG A 51 4.25 -9.28 4.30
CA ARG A 51 4.57 -10.58 3.73
C ARG A 51 4.46 -11.71 4.76
N ALA A 52 4.97 -11.50 5.96
CA ALA A 52 4.87 -12.46 7.06
C ALA A 52 3.41 -12.73 7.46
N PHE A 53 2.55 -11.70 7.46
CA PHE A 53 1.13 -11.87 7.70
C PHE A 53 0.46 -12.76 6.63
N CYS A 54 0.77 -12.57 5.35
CA CYS A 54 0.26 -13.44 4.29
C CYS A 54 0.70 -14.90 4.48
N ALA A 55 1.97 -15.14 4.84
CA ALA A 55 2.49 -16.48 5.11
C ALA A 55 1.78 -17.12 6.31
N LEU A 56 1.69 -16.41 7.44
CA LEU A 56 0.99 -16.86 8.64
C LEU A 56 -0.48 -17.19 8.35
N LYS A 57 -1.16 -16.34 7.59
CA LYS A 57 -2.57 -16.56 7.23
C LYS A 57 -2.74 -17.78 6.34
N SER A 58 -1.80 -18.02 5.44
CA SER A 58 -1.78 -19.22 4.59
C SER A 58 -1.61 -20.49 5.41
N GLU A 59 -0.74 -20.47 6.42
CA GLU A 59 -0.58 -21.59 7.35
C GLU A 59 -1.86 -21.85 8.16
N GLN A 60 -2.47 -20.80 8.70
CA GLN A 60 -3.70 -20.88 9.49
C GLN A 60 -4.87 -21.47 8.68
N ASP A 61 -4.95 -21.11 7.39
CA ASP A 61 -6.02 -21.57 6.50
C ASP A 61 -5.66 -22.89 5.77
N GLY A 62 -4.52 -23.51 6.10
CA GLY A 62 -4.10 -24.80 5.53
C GLY A 62 -3.64 -24.74 4.08
N LEU A 63 -3.30 -23.55 3.58
CA LEU A 63 -2.87 -23.28 2.21
C LEU A 63 -1.33 -23.22 2.06
N ALA A 64 -0.57 -23.40 3.15
CA ALA A 64 0.88 -23.34 3.10
C ALA A 64 1.48 -24.33 2.09
N GLY A 65 2.31 -23.82 1.17
CA GLY A 65 2.91 -24.61 0.09
C GLY A 65 1.98 -24.93 -1.09
N SER A 66 0.71 -24.48 -1.04
CA SER A 66 -0.23 -24.61 -2.16
C SER A 66 -0.10 -23.42 -3.12
N PRO A 67 -0.53 -23.57 -4.38
CA PRO A 67 -0.61 -22.43 -5.32
C PRO A 67 -1.65 -21.38 -4.92
N GLU A 68 -2.51 -21.69 -3.93
CA GLU A 68 -3.55 -20.80 -3.40
C GLU A 68 -3.09 -20.06 -2.14
N ALA A 69 -1.84 -20.28 -1.69
CA ALA A 69 -1.26 -19.54 -0.57
C ALA A 69 -1.37 -18.02 -0.78
N TYR A 70 -1.73 -17.31 0.28
CA TYR A 70 -1.78 -15.86 0.27
C TYR A 70 -0.38 -15.28 0.14
N ARG A 71 -0.28 -14.24 -0.67
CA ARG A 71 0.91 -13.40 -0.84
C ARG A 71 0.50 -11.98 -1.14
N LEU A 72 1.47 -11.06 -1.15
CA LEU A 72 1.24 -9.74 -1.69
C LEU A 72 0.99 -9.85 -3.21
N ILE A 73 0.17 -8.97 -3.73
CA ILE A 73 -0.10 -8.90 -5.17
C ILE A 73 1.10 -8.33 -5.90
N THR A 74 1.28 -8.70 -7.17
CA THR A 74 2.23 -8.01 -8.04
C THR A 74 1.65 -6.71 -8.58
N GLU A 75 2.50 -5.80 -9.06
CA GLU A 75 2.10 -4.58 -9.75
C GLU A 75 1.24 -4.93 -10.97
N ALA A 76 1.59 -6.00 -11.70
CA ALA A 76 0.84 -6.46 -12.86
C ALA A 76 -0.58 -6.91 -12.48
N GLU A 77 -0.71 -7.76 -11.46
CA GLU A 77 -2.02 -8.23 -10.97
C GLU A 77 -2.87 -7.08 -10.45
N ARG A 78 -2.26 -6.15 -9.71
CA ARG A 78 -2.94 -4.93 -9.24
C ARG A 78 -3.53 -4.14 -10.40
N GLN A 79 -2.83 -4.04 -11.53
CA GLN A 79 -3.34 -3.33 -12.71
C GLN A 79 -4.53 -4.05 -13.36
N LEU A 80 -4.57 -5.37 -13.30
CA LEU A 80 -5.64 -6.18 -13.91
C LEU A 80 -6.94 -6.15 -13.10
N ILE A 81 -6.84 -6.20 -11.77
CA ILE A 81 -7.98 -6.29 -10.84
C ILE A 81 -8.80 -5.00 -10.76
N ARG A 82 -8.25 -3.86 -11.23
CA ARG A 82 -8.96 -2.58 -11.19
C ARG A 82 -10.31 -2.65 -11.90
N HIS A 83 -11.32 -2.07 -11.25
CA HIS A 83 -12.63 -1.85 -11.85
C HIS A 83 -12.48 -1.15 -13.20
N PRO A 84 -13.24 -1.53 -14.24
CA PRO A 84 -13.14 -0.91 -15.56
C PRO A 84 -13.20 0.62 -15.52
N GLU A 85 -14.06 1.20 -14.69
CA GLU A 85 -14.18 2.66 -14.54
C GLU A 85 -12.95 3.32 -13.93
N ALA A 86 -12.17 2.59 -13.11
CA ALA A 86 -10.93 3.07 -12.51
C ALA A 86 -9.71 2.89 -13.44
N ARG A 87 -9.89 2.30 -14.62
CA ARG A 87 -8.81 2.13 -15.61
C ARG A 87 -8.57 3.44 -16.34
N THR A 88 -7.30 3.77 -16.55
CA THR A 88 -6.88 5.05 -17.16
C THR A 88 -7.52 5.31 -18.53
N GLU A 89 -7.82 4.26 -19.30
CA GLU A 89 -8.49 4.33 -20.59
C GLU A 89 -9.96 4.78 -20.49
N ASN A 90 -10.63 4.51 -19.37
CA ASN A 90 -12.02 4.85 -19.12
C ASN A 90 -12.19 6.10 -18.23
N MET A 91 -11.08 6.62 -17.70
CA MET A 91 -11.00 7.87 -16.91
C MET A 91 -11.15 9.13 -17.77
N ALA A 92 -12.02 9.10 -18.78
CA ALA A 92 -12.34 10.25 -19.64
C ALA A 92 -13.24 11.28 -18.93
N SER A 93 -13.86 10.90 -17.81
CA SER A 93 -14.78 11.70 -17.04
C SER A 93 -14.12 12.22 -15.76
N ARG A 94 -14.03 13.55 -15.62
CA ARG A 94 -13.61 14.25 -14.40
C ARG A 94 -14.46 13.92 -13.15
N ALA A 95 -15.53 13.13 -13.28
CA ALA A 95 -16.61 13.11 -12.30
C ALA A 95 -16.52 12.03 -11.21
N TYR A 96 -15.48 11.18 -11.17
CA TYR A 96 -15.48 10.06 -10.22
C TYR A 96 -14.13 9.76 -9.58
N ASP A 97 -13.37 10.78 -9.18
CA ASP A 97 -12.33 10.56 -8.17
C ASP A 97 -12.94 10.71 -6.77
N ARG A 98 -13.55 9.62 -6.26
CA ARG A 98 -14.06 9.60 -4.87
C ARG A 98 -12.98 9.98 -3.85
N ALA A 99 -11.69 9.79 -4.18
CA ALA A 99 -10.59 10.12 -3.29
C ALA A 99 -10.20 11.61 -3.28
N MET A 100 -10.68 12.42 -4.24
CA MET A 100 -10.59 13.89 -4.18
C MET A 100 -11.73 14.51 -3.37
N HIS A 101 -12.76 13.71 -3.04
CA HIS A 101 -14.01 14.20 -2.47
C HIS A 101 -14.38 13.56 -1.12
N ALA A 102 -13.66 12.54 -0.68
CA ALA A 102 -13.85 11.88 0.62
C ALA A 102 -12.51 11.74 1.35
N GLY A 103 -12.52 12.02 2.66
CA GLY A 103 -11.37 11.78 3.53
C GLY A 103 -11.11 10.29 3.76
N GLY A 104 -9.89 9.93 4.15
CA GLY A 104 -9.53 8.54 4.43
C GLY A 104 -10.42 7.88 5.51
N GLU A 105 -10.82 8.67 6.51
CA GLU A 105 -11.78 8.26 7.54
C GLU A 105 -13.18 7.97 6.98
N GLU A 106 -13.75 8.90 6.20
CA GLU A 106 -15.07 8.74 5.58
C GLU A 106 -15.15 7.46 4.73
N TYR A 107 -14.07 7.18 4.01
CA TYR A 107 -13.96 5.98 3.21
C TYR A 107 -13.83 4.72 4.06
N ALA A 108 -13.00 4.73 5.11
CA ALA A 108 -12.84 3.60 6.02
C ALA A 108 -14.12 3.27 6.82
N LEU A 109 -14.97 4.28 7.02
CA LEU A 109 -16.31 4.14 7.65
C LEU A 109 -17.40 3.70 6.65
N SER A 110 -17.15 3.72 5.34
CA SER A 110 -18.16 3.43 4.31
C SER A 110 -18.64 1.96 4.23
N GLY A 111 -18.11 1.08 5.08
CA GLY A 111 -18.63 -0.27 5.33
C GLY A 111 -17.55 -1.35 5.42
N ARG A 112 -17.97 -2.60 5.69
CA ARG A 112 -17.07 -3.78 5.82
C ARG A 112 -16.15 -4.02 4.61
N ASN A 113 -16.49 -3.44 3.45
CA ASN A 113 -15.72 -3.58 2.21
C ASN A 113 -14.84 -2.37 1.89
N ALA A 114 -14.71 -1.39 2.78
CA ALA A 114 -13.85 -0.21 2.55
C ALA A 114 -12.40 -0.62 2.22
N ALA A 115 -11.84 -1.61 2.92
CA ALA A 115 -10.52 -2.17 2.58
C ALA A 115 -10.46 -2.80 1.17
N ASN A 116 -11.52 -3.51 0.76
CA ASN A 116 -11.63 -4.13 -0.57
C ASN A 116 -11.86 -3.11 -1.69
N ALA A 117 -12.45 -1.97 -1.34
CA ALA A 117 -12.73 -0.91 -2.27
C ALA A 117 -11.44 -0.12 -2.60
N ASN A 118 -10.42 -0.09 -1.72
CA ASN A 118 -9.05 0.31 -2.08
C ASN A 118 -8.47 -0.59 -3.19
N LEU A 119 -8.57 -1.91 -3.07
CA LEU A 119 -8.09 -2.82 -4.13
C LEU A 119 -8.83 -2.64 -5.47
N THR A 120 -10.15 -2.48 -5.42
CA THR A 120 -11.01 -2.52 -6.61
C THR A 120 -11.09 -1.17 -7.33
N TYR A 121 -11.23 -0.09 -6.57
CA TYR A 121 -11.33 1.28 -7.10
C TYR A 121 -10.02 2.04 -7.03
N ALA A 122 -8.98 1.45 -6.41
CA ALA A 122 -7.72 2.12 -6.15
C ALA A 122 -7.97 3.50 -5.52
N SER A 123 -8.74 3.53 -4.43
CA SER A 123 -8.91 4.76 -3.64
C SER A 123 -7.64 5.09 -2.87
N HIS A 124 -7.42 6.38 -2.62
CA HIS A 124 -6.13 6.94 -2.26
C HIS A 124 -5.83 6.90 -0.75
N ASN A 125 -6.43 5.99 0.02
CA ASN A 125 -6.33 6.07 1.48
C ASN A 125 -4.98 5.62 2.01
N VAL A 126 -4.43 4.54 1.45
CA VAL A 126 -3.19 3.95 1.91
C VAL A 126 -2.36 3.46 0.73
N TRP A 127 -1.06 3.40 0.94
CA TRP A 127 -0.13 2.76 0.02
C TRP A 127 -0.17 1.24 0.26
N GLU A 128 -0.29 0.48 -0.82
CA GLU A 128 -0.31 -0.98 -0.79
C GLU A 128 1.08 -1.51 -1.20
N TRP A 129 1.64 -2.42 -0.41
CA TRP A 129 2.85 -3.15 -0.78
C TRP A 129 2.59 -4.13 -1.91
N THR A 130 3.51 -4.21 -2.87
CA THR A 130 3.53 -5.25 -3.90
C THR A 130 4.78 -6.13 -3.76
N GLU A 131 4.75 -7.33 -4.33
CA GLU A 131 5.93 -8.21 -4.35
C GLU A 131 7.10 -7.63 -5.20
N ASP A 132 6.79 -6.78 -6.17
CA ASP A 132 7.78 -6.27 -7.11
C ASP A 132 8.80 -5.35 -6.45
N HIS A 133 10.06 -5.50 -6.85
CA HIS A 133 11.08 -4.48 -6.64
C HIS A 133 10.87 -3.32 -7.61
N PHE A 134 11.27 -2.13 -7.19
CA PHE A 134 11.22 -0.95 -8.04
C PHE A 134 12.13 -1.14 -9.24
N ASN A 135 11.54 -1.13 -10.43
CA ASN A 135 12.21 -1.47 -11.67
C ASN A 135 11.79 -0.55 -12.83
N PRO A 136 12.68 -0.35 -13.82
CA PRO A 136 12.35 0.37 -15.02
C PRO A 136 11.36 -0.42 -15.89
N LEU A 137 10.51 0.30 -16.61
CA LEU A 137 9.73 -0.29 -17.69
C LEU A 137 10.58 -0.49 -18.94
N ASP A 138 10.16 -1.43 -19.78
CA ASP A 138 10.75 -1.63 -21.10
C ASP A 138 10.79 -0.32 -21.90
N GLY A 139 11.99 0.02 -22.39
CA GLY A 139 12.22 1.25 -23.14
C GLY A 139 12.29 2.53 -22.30
N SER A 140 12.31 2.42 -20.96
CA SER A 140 12.54 3.59 -20.11
C SER A 140 13.89 4.24 -20.41
N LYS A 141 13.91 5.58 -20.38
CA LYS A 141 15.11 6.39 -20.60
C LYS A 141 15.22 7.39 -19.47
N VAL A 142 16.42 7.47 -18.92
CA VAL A 142 16.76 8.40 -17.86
C VAL A 142 17.01 9.77 -18.48
N HIS A 143 16.40 10.81 -17.93
CA HIS A 143 16.69 12.17 -18.34
C HIS A 143 17.97 12.65 -17.65
N CYS A 144 18.89 13.25 -18.40
CA CYS A 144 20.21 13.64 -17.88
C CYS A 144 20.17 14.63 -16.71
N THR A 145 19.11 15.42 -16.58
CA THR A 145 18.93 16.39 -15.49
C THR A 145 18.44 15.77 -14.18
N TYR A 146 17.95 14.52 -14.20
CA TYR A 146 17.36 13.82 -13.05
C TYR A 146 17.75 12.34 -13.09
N ASP A 147 19.04 12.07 -13.28
CA ASP A 147 19.54 10.71 -13.33
C ASP A 147 19.55 10.04 -11.96
N ASP A 148 19.64 10.82 -10.89
CA ASP A 148 19.58 10.41 -9.49
C ASP A 148 18.16 10.15 -8.95
N PHE A 149 17.10 10.43 -9.71
CA PHE A 149 15.74 10.39 -9.16
C PHE A 149 15.20 8.96 -8.95
N SER A 150 15.25 8.11 -9.99
CA SER A 150 14.70 6.74 -9.94
C SER A 150 15.77 5.67 -10.11
N THR A 151 16.84 5.96 -10.84
CA THR A 151 17.84 4.96 -11.19
C THR A 151 18.58 4.37 -9.99
N PRO A 152 18.90 5.14 -8.92
CA PRO A 152 19.56 4.57 -7.75
C PRO A 152 18.70 3.51 -7.04
N CYS A 153 17.38 3.58 -7.22
CA CYS A 153 16.43 2.67 -6.59
C CYS A 153 16.17 1.39 -7.42
N PHE A 154 16.78 1.26 -8.62
CA PHE A 154 16.71 0.04 -9.45
C PHE A 154 17.77 -0.99 -9.03
N ASP A 155 17.92 -1.19 -7.73
CA ASP A 155 19.00 -1.98 -7.12
C ASP A 155 18.52 -3.36 -6.61
N GLY A 156 17.23 -3.67 -6.74
CA GLY A 156 16.62 -4.89 -6.23
C GLY A 156 16.49 -4.92 -4.70
N ARG A 157 16.61 -3.78 -4.02
CA ARG A 157 16.44 -3.64 -2.56
C ARG A 157 15.24 -2.78 -2.18
N HIS A 158 14.71 -2.00 -3.11
CA HIS A 158 13.54 -1.18 -2.90
C HIS A 158 12.29 -1.92 -3.37
N HIS A 159 11.36 -2.17 -2.45
CA HIS A 159 10.04 -2.72 -2.80
C HIS A 159 9.11 -1.62 -3.30
N MET A 160 8.24 -1.97 -4.24
CA MET A 160 7.23 -1.06 -4.74
C MET A 160 6.05 -0.94 -3.78
N ILE A 161 5.64 0.30 -3.53
CA ILE A 161 4.31 0.62 -3.01
C ILE A 161 3.45 1.30 -4.06
N ARG A 162 2.15 1.01 -4.02
CA ARG A 162 1.18 1.54 -4.98
C ARG A 162 -0.01 2.17 -4.26
N SER A 163 -0.29 3.40 -4.66
CA SER A 163 -1.55 4.10 -4.45
C SER A 163 -2.03 4.56 -5.82
N MET A 164 -3.29 4.95 -5.92
CA MET A 164 -3.77 5.61 -7.12
C MET A 164 -3.39 7.08 -7.07
N ARG A 165 -3.12 7.64 -8.25
CA ARG A 165 -3.10 9.08 -8.42
C ARG A 165 -3.92 9.41 -9.66
N TRP A 166 -4.74 10.45 -9.55
CA TRP A 166 -5.36 11.11 -10.68
C TRP A 166 -4.30 11.61 -11.67
N LYS A 167 -4.64 11.55 -12.96
CA LYS A 167 -3.81 12.06 -14.05
C LYS A 167 -4.54 13.24 -14.73
N PRO A 168 -3.92 14.43 -14.86
CA PRO A 168 -4.52 15.51 -15.63
C PRO A 168 -4.61 15.15 -17.12
N PRO A 169 -5.74 15.45 -17.80
CA PRO A 169 -5.86 15.26 -19.24
C PRO A 169 -4.74 16.03 -19.95
N GLY A 170 -4.08 15.38 -20.93
CA GLY A 170 -2.95 15.94 -21.69
C GLY A 170 -1.55 15.57 -21.20
N SER A 171 -1.41 14.90 -20.05
CA SER A 171 -0.10 14.38 -19.61
C SER A 171 0.29 13.13 -20.42
N ARG A 172 1.55 13.06 -20.89
CA ARG A 172 2.04 12.00 -21.78
C ARG A 172 2.55 10.74 -21.06
N HIS A 173 2.59 10.73 -19.73
CA HIS A 173 3.03 9.57 -18.95
C HIS A 173 1.90 8.55 -18.79
N ARG A 174 2.19 7.26 -19.00
CA ARG A 174 1.29 6.15 -18.60
C ARG A 174 1.21 6.14 -17.07
N VAL A 175 0.03 5.94 -16.47
CA VAL A 175 -0.15 5.96 -15.00
C VAL A 175 0.43 4.69 -14.37
N ARG A 176 1.75 4.67 -14.26
CA ARG A 176 2.53 3.77 -13.40
C ARG A 176 3.33 4.64 -12.43
N SER A 177 2.67 5.12 -11.38
CA SER A 177 3.34 5.78 -10.25
C SER A 177 3.52 4.75 -9.13
N GLY A 178 4.73 4.22 -8.98
CA GLY A 178 5.16 3.50 -7.79
C GLY A 178 6.23 4.32 -7.09
N TRP A 179 6.26 4.28 -5.78
CA TRP A 179 7.32 4.91 -5.00
C TRP A 179 8.16 3.82 -4.35
N PRO A 180 9.50 3.94 -4.36
CA PRO A 180 10.34 3.22 -3.42
C PRO A 180 10.18 3.86 -2.05
N LEU A 181 10.10 3.05 -1.00
CA LEU A 181 10.31 3.51 0.38
C LEU A 181 11.77 3.25 0.73
N PHE A 182 12.44 4.29 1.26
CA PHE A 182 13.82 4.26 1.76
C PHE A 182 13.90 3.64 3.16
#